data_AF-A0A2A8HXX5-F1
#
_entry.id   AF-A0A2A8HXX5-F1
#
_cell.length_a   1.000
_cell.length_b   1.000
_cell.length_c   1.000
_cell.angle_alpha   90.00
_cell.angle_beta   90.00
_cell.angle_gamma   90.00
#
_symmetry.space_group_name_H-M   'P 1'
#
loop_
_entity.id
_entity.type
_entity.pdbx_description
1 polymer ?
#
loop_
_entity_poly.entity_id
_entity_poly.type
_entity_poly.pdbx_seq_one_letter_code
_entity_poly.pdbx_strand_id
1 'polypeptide(L)'
;MSFQSAYLARRRDALFAQGWAAALVLAREHAAQVLATRAFEGVEEEIWYRGELVGTRRRFDARLLPAHLARLDRLADETCAGELAARFDDVVAQVAGVTLDEGMLDPRAPEGSAERVVPMARDDYAFEAAERVDREVRKDYYRAAAEAEALDPEARVEAIARAEDERVAAFRQARDAALVDWDEWRARALAAVDAAAARWPGDAATKSTTSPGGPPGREGGARSGDDPAHRSRAASFDAGCERDSGPCLAIPLAWRGAPADFGRSVGSSEGHASLCSGPG
;
A
#
# COMPACT_ATOMS: atom_id res chain seq x y z
N MET A 1 10.87 -2.21 -21.49
CA MET A 1 11.53 -3.16 -20.57
C MET A 1 11.09 -4.57 -20.95
N SER A 2 11.97 -5.57 -20.97
CA SER A 2 11.58 -6.97 -21.25
C SER A 2 11.20 -7.70 -19.96
N PHE A 3 10.43 -8.78 -20.03
CA PHE A 3 10.09 -9.61 -18.86
C PHE A 3 11.34 -10.04 -18.09
N GLN A 4 12.38 -10.52 -18.79
CA GLN A 4 13.64 -10.95 -18.17
C GLN A 4 14.30 -9.80 -17.40
N SER A 5 14.34 -8.59 -17.96
CA SER A 5 14.92 -7.43 -17.27
C SER A 5 14.14 -7.03 -16.01
N ALA A 6 12.81 -7.16 -16.01
CA ALA A 6 11.98 -6.87 -14.84
C ALA A 6 12.22 -7.89 -13.70
N TYR A 7 12.35 -9.17 -14.03
CA TYR A 7 12.72 -10.20 -13.04
C TYR A 7 14.13 -10.01 -12.49
N LEU A 8 15.08 -9.55 -13.31
CA LEU A 8 16.43 -9.20 -12.84
C LEU A 8 16.41 -7.98 -11.91
N ALA A 9 15.64 -6.95 -12.22
CA ALA A 9 15.46 -5.77 -11.36
C ALA A 9 14.91 -6.18 -9.99
N ARG A 10 13.86 -7.00 -9.96
CA ARG A 10 13.28 -7.56 -8.72
C ARG A 10 14.29 -8.31 -7.85
N ARG A 11 15.30 -8.96 -8.43
CA ARG A 11 16.32 -9.68 -7.66
C ARG A 11 17.43 -8.79 -7.11
N ARG A 12 17.64 -7.62 -7.70
CA ARG A 12 18.77 -6.73 -7.40
C ARG A 12 18.39 -5.52 -6.57
N ASP A 13 17.12 -5.12 -6.62
CA ASP A 13 16.62 -3.91 -6.00
C ASP A 13 15.47 -4.26 -5.04
N ALA A 14 15.69 -3.99 -3.76
CA ALA A 14 14.73 -4.28 -2.70
C ALA A 14 13.48 -3.40 -2.80
N LEU A 15 13.62 -2.12 -3.15
CA LEU A 15 12.50 -1.19 -3.33
C LEU A 15 11.65 -1.64 -4.53
N PHE A 16 12.30 -2.02 -5.64
CA PHE A 16 11.59 -2.59 -6.78
C PHE A 16 10.88 -3.90 -6.41
N ALA A 17 11.49 -4.76 -5.59
CA ALA A 17 10.88 -6.00 -5.15
C ALA A 17 9.63 -5.76 -4.27
N GLN A 18 9.69 -4.77 -3.40
CA GLN A 18 8.56 -4.32 -2.56
C GLN A 18 7.43 -3.74 -3.42
N GLY A 19 7.76 -2.85 -4.36
CA GLY A 19 6.80 -2.34 -5.35
C GLY A 19 6.18 -3.46 -6.19
N TRP A 20 6.96 -4.47 -6.58
CA TRP A 20 6.44 -5.63 -7.29
C TRP A 20 5.43 -6.43 -6.44
N ALA A 21 5.70 -6.63 -5.15
CA ALA A 21 4.77 -7.31 -4.25
C ALA A 21 3.47 -6.52 -4.09
N ALA A 22 3.55 -5.21 -3.85
CA ALA A 22 2.40 -4.30 -3.78
C ALA A 22 1.57 -4.31 -5.08
N ALA A 23 2.22 -4.29 -6.25
CA ALA A 23 1.55 -4.36 -7.54
C ALA A 23 0.77 -5.68 -7.73
N LEU A 24 1.31 -6.81 -7.25
CA LEU A 24 0.63 -8.10 -7.29
C LEU A 24 -0.62 -8.13 -6.38
N VAL A 25 -0.57 -7.44 -5.23
CA VAL A 25 -1.74 -7.27 -4.35
C VAL A 25 -2.83 -6.46 -5.06
N LEU A 26 -2.47 -5.34 -5.71
CA LEU A 26 -3.43 -4.53 -6.48
C LEU A 26 -4.01 -5.30 -7.69
N ALA A 27 -3.19 -6.07 -8.39
CA ALA A 27 -3.62 -6.86 -9.54
C ALA A 27 -4.51 -8.06 -9.18
N ARG A 28 -4.60 -8.41 -7.89
CA ARG A 28 -5.28 -9.62 -7.41
C ARG A 28 -6.74 -9.69 -7.84
N GLU A 29 -7.50 -8.61 -7.65
CA GLU A 29 -8.93 -8.59 -7.96
C GLU A 29 -9.18 -8.77 -9.46
N HIS A 30 -8.42 -8.06 -10.29
CA HIS A 30 -8.48 -8.22 -11.74
C HIS A 30 -8.09 -9.64 -12.18
N ALA A 31 -7.00 -10.18 -11.61
CA ALA A 31 -6.58 -11.54 -11.87
C ALA A 31 -7.68 -12.53 -11.49
N ALA A 32 -8.33 -12.36 -10.33
CA ALA A 32 -9.43 -13.19 -9.89
C ALA A 32 -10.62 -13.18 -10.86
N GLN A 33 -10.96 -12.01 -11.41
CA GLN A 33 -12.03 -11.90 -12.39
C GLN A 33 -11.69 -12.62 -13.70
N VAL A 34 -10.49 -12.39 -14.25
CA VAL A 34 -10.02 -13.07 -15.47
C VAL A 34 -10.01 -14.58 -15.27
N LEU A 35 -9.57 -15.01 -14.09
CA LEU A 35 -9.55 -16.41 -13.67
C LEU A 35 -10.96 -16.99 -13.59
N ALA A 36 -11.92 -16.29 -12.98
CA ALA A 36 -13.32 -16.69 -12.94
C ALA A 36 -13.93 -16.83 -14.35
N THR A 37 -13.69 -15.86 -15.24
CA THR A 37 -14.14 -15.94 -16.64
C THR A 37 -13.59 -17.19 -17.33
N ARG A 38 -12.28 -17.46 -17.21
CA ARG A 38 -11.66 -18.69 -17.76
C ARG A 38 -12.20 -19.97 -17.13
N ALA A 39 -12.64 -19.92 -15.88
CA ALA A 39 -13.27 -21.05 -15.20
C ALA A 39 -14.64 -21.39 -15.81
N PHE A 40 -15.44 -20.37 -16.12
CA PHE A 40 -16.79 -20.54 -16.67
C PHE A 40 -16.79 -20.76 -18.18
N GLU A 41 -15.93 -20.06 -18.92
CA GLU A 41 -15.88 -20.10 -20.38
C GLU A 41 -14.89 -21.14 -20.92
N GLY A 42 -13.97 -21.63 -20.08
CA GLY A 42 -12.87 -22.51 -20.50
C GLY A 42 -11.84 -21.78 -21.36
N VAL A 43 -10.79 -22.49 -21.75
CA VAL A 43 -9.77 -22.00 -22.69
C VAL A 43 -9.87 -22.81 -23.98
N GLU A 44 -9.92 -22.12 -25.12
CA GLU A 44 -9.87 -22.77 -26.44
C GLU A 44 -8.44 -23.18 -26.76
N GLU A 45 -8.24 -24.49 -26.91
CA GLU A 45 -7.00 -25.08 -27.38
C GLU A 45 -7.21 -25.55 -28.82
N GLU A 46 -6.37 -25.08 -29.72
CA GLU A 46 -6.30 -25.58 -31.08
C GLU A 46 -5.80 -27.03 -31.09
N ILE A 47 -6.51 -27.89 -31.84
CA ILE A 47 -6.15 -29.28 -32.06
C ILE A 47 -5.44 -29.37 -33.41
N TRP A 48 -4.14 -29.59 -33.35
CA TRP A 48 -3.31 -29.81 -34.52
C TRP A 48 -3.09 -31.30 -34.73
N TYR A 49 -3.28 -31.77 -35.97
CA TYR A 49 -2.97 -33.14 -36.38
C TYR A 49 -2.13 -33.09 -37.66
N ARG A 50 -0.92 -33.64 -37.61
CA ARG A 50 0.03 -33.66 -38.74
C ARG A 50 0.31 -32.26 -39.33
N GLY A 51 0.36 -31.24 -38.48
CA GLY A 51 0.62 -29.86 -38.90
C GLY A 51 -0.59 -29.13 -39.48
N GLU A 52 -1.77 -29.77 -39.56
CA GLU A 52 -3.02 -29.11 -39.94
C GLU A 52 -3.88 -28.85 -38.71
N LEU A 53 -4.52 -27.68 -38.66
CA LEU A 53 -5.51 -27.34 -37.65
C LEU A 53 -6.80 -28.13 -37.94
N VAL A 54 -7.11 -29.12 -37.10
CA VAL A 54 -8.24 -30.04 -37.27
C VAL A 54 -9.47 -29.60 -36.48
N GLY A 55 -9.31 -28.73 -35.50
CA GLY A 55 -10.43 -28.12 -34.77
C GLY A 55 -9.98 -27.41 -33.51
N THR A 56 -10.94 -27.06 -32.66
CA THR A 56 -10.69 -26.51 -31.33
C THR A 56 -11.38 -27.37 -30.27
N ARG A 57 -10.76 -27.48 -29.09
CA ARG A 57 -11.43 -27.99 -27.90
C ARG A 57 -11.41 -26.95 -26.81
N ARG A 58 -12.45 -26.97 -25.98
CA ARG A 58 -12.54 -26.12 -24.79
C ARG A 58 -12.08 -26.91 -23.57
N ARG A 59 -10.99 -26.47 -22.94
CA ARG A 59 -10.44 -27.07 -21.73
C ARG A 59 -10.77 -26.20 -20.53
N PHE A 60 -11.37 -26.82 -19.52
CA PHE A 60 -11.60 -26.20 -18.21
C PHE A 60 -10.49 -26.61 -17.26
N ASP A 61 -9.67 -25.65 -16.78
CA ASP A 61 -8.62 -25.93 -15.80
C ASP A 61 -9.02 -25.43 -14.41
N ALA A 62 -9.83 -26.23 -13.72
CA ALA A 62 -10.34 -25.91 -12.39
C ALA A 62 -9.28 -25.92 -11.29
N ARG A 63 -8.05 -26.43 -11.55
CA ARG A 63 -7.03 -26.68 -10.51
C ARG A 63 -5.99 -25.57 -10.41
N LEU A 64 -5.60 -24.97 -11.54
CA LEU A 64 -4.64 -23.85 -11.54
C LEU A 64 -5.23 -22.56 -10.94
N LEU A 65 -6.56 -22.43 -10.98
CA LEU A 65 -7.32 -21.27 -10.54
C LEU A 65 -7.23 -21.01 -9.01
N PRO A 66 -7.63 -21.95 -8.12
CA PRO A 66 -7.52 -21.76 -6.68
C PRO A 66 -6.08 -21.60 -6.21
N ALA A 67 -5.13 -22.31 -6.84
CA ALA A 67 -3.72 -22.28 -6.45
C ALA A 67 -3.08 -20.90 -6.68
N HIS A 68 -3.42 -20.22 -7.78
CA HIS A 68 -2.91 -18.88 -8.05
C HIS A 68 -3.55 -17.83 -7.14
N LEU A 69 -4.86 -17.93 -6.89
CA LEU A 69 -5.56 -17.05 -5.97
C LEU A 69 -5.03 -17.19 -4.55
N ALA A 70 -4.90 -18.40 -4.03
CA ALA A 70 -4.35 -18.65 -2.70
C ALA A 70 -2.92 -18.08 -2.52
N ARG A 71 -2.14 -18.00 -3.59
CA ARG A 71 -0.81 -17.37 -3.55
C ARG A 71 -0.91 -15.85 -3.46
N LEU A 72 -1.83 -15.23 -4.19
CA LEU A 72 -2.06 -13.78 -4.14
C LEU A 72 -2.72 -13.38 -2.81
N ASP A 73 -3.60 -14.21 -2.26
CA ASP A 73 -4.18 -14.04 -0.91
C ASP A 73 -3.07 -14.01 0.13
N ARG A 74 -2.18 -15.01 0.12
CA ARG A 74 -1.04 -15.06 1.04
C ARG A 74 -0.14 -13.83 0.92
N LEU A 75 0.06 -13.32 -0.30
CA LEU A 75 0.85 -12.11 -0.51
C LEU A 75 0.14 -10.86 0.02
N ALA A 76 -1.20 -10.82 -0.04
CA ALA A 76 -1.98 -9.74 0.57
C ALA A 76 -2.00 -9.82 2.10
N ASP A 77 -1.95 -11.04 2.66
CA ASP A 77 -1.82 -11.28 4.10
C ASP A 77 -0.43 -10.90 4.65
N GLU A 78 0.59 -10.78 3.77
CA GLU A 78 1.88 -10.18 4.14
C GLU A 78 1.67 -8.67 4.37
N THR A 79 1.56 -8.28 5.65
CA THR A 79 1.16 -6.93 6.11
C THR A 79 1.86 -5.80 5.37
N CYS A 80 3.18 -5.90 5.18
CA CYS A 80 3.97 -4.89 4.46
C CYS A 80 3.56 -4.74 2.99
N ALA A 81 3.27 -5.83 2.28
CA ALA A 81 2.86 -5.77 0.87
C ALA A 81 1.48 -5.14 0.71
N GLY A 82 0.55 -5.42 1.64
CA GLY A 82 -0.77 -4.79 1.69
C GLY A 82 -0.71 -3.30 2.00
N GLU A 83 0.07 -2.88 2.99
CA GLU A 83 0.28 -1.46 3.33
C GLU A 83 0.93 -0.69 2.18
N LEU A 84 1.95 -1.26 1.53
CA LEU A 84 2.58 -0.65 0.37
C LEU A 84 1.65 -0.60 -0.84
N ALA A 85 0.72 -1.55 -1.00
CA ALA A 85 -0.30 -1.49 -2.05
C ALA A 85 -1.24 -0.28 -1.86
N ALA A 86 -1.60 0.06 -0.63
CA ALA A 86 -2.41 1.25 -0.35
C ALA A 86 -1.67 2.56 -0.68
N ARG A 87 -0.34 2.53 -0.70
CA ARG A 87 0.54 3.68 -0.98
C ARG A 87 1.42 3.45 -2.21
N PHE A 88 0.89 2.71 -3.19
CA PHE A 88 1.65 2.22 -4.33
C PHE A 88 2.31 3.34 -5.14
N ASP A 89 1.62 4.47 -5.32
CA ASP A 89 2.17 5.64 -6.03
C ASP A 89 3.45 6.17 -5.39
N ASP A 90 3.56 6.14 -4.06
CA ASP A 90 4.76 6.59 -3.35
C ASP A 90 5.95 5.66 -3.63
N VAL A 91 5.69 4.35 -3.77
CA VAL A 91 6.72 3.36 -4.12
C VAL A 91 7.12 3.51 -5.59
N VAL A 92 6.16 3.71 -6.50
CA VAL A 92 6.42 3.92 -7.92
C VAL A 92 7.23 5.19 -8.15
N ALA A 93 6.90 6.30 -7.46
CA ALA A 93 7.65 7.54 -7.54
C ALA A 93 9.13 7.34 -7.16
N GLN A 94 9.40 6.59 -6.09
CA GLN A 94 10.76 6.29 -5.67
C GLN A 94 11.50 5.37 -6.65
N VAL A 95 10.84 4.35 -7.20
CA VAL A 95 11.40 3.50 -8.27
C VAL A 95 11.68 4.33 -9.54
N ALA A 96 10.87 5.37 -9.80
CA ALA A 96 11.09 6.33 -10.88
C ALA A 96 12.21 7.34 -10.58
N GLY A 97 12.81 7.29 -9.38
CA GLY A 97 13.97 8.09 -8.97
C GLY A 97 13.65 9.32 -8.13
N VAL A 98 12.40 9.50 -7.66
CA VAL A 98 12.07 10.56 -6.71
C VAL A 98 12.61 10.19 -5.34
N THR A 99 13.58 10.94 -4.85
CA THR A 99 14.14 10.73 -3.51
C THR A 99 13.20 11.30 -2.45
N LEU A 100 13.18 10.64 -1.30
CA LEU A 100 12.56 11.20 -0.08
C LEU A 100 13.48 12.27 0.49
N ASP A 101 12.88 13.38 0.91
CA ASP A 101 13.63 14.44 1.57
C ASP A 101 13.90 14.06 3.04
N GLU A 102 14.85 14.75 3.66
CA GLU A 102 15.31 14.41 5.01
C GLU A 102 14.16 14.46 6.03
N GLY A 103 14.06 13.43 6.87
CA GLY A 103 13.06 13.34 7.93
C GLY A 103 11.63 13.02 7.47
N MET A 104 11.42 12.69 6.18
CA MET A 104 10.12 12.22 5.69
C MET A 104 9.80 10.77 6.05
N LEU A 105 10.81 9.95 6.36
CA LEU A 105 10.60 8.59 6.87
C LEU A 105 10.46 8.63 8.39
N ASP A 106 9.60 7.77 8.94
CA ASP A 106 9.55 7.59 10.38
C ASP A 106 10.80 6.83 10.86
N PRO A 107 11.71 7.45 11.64
CA PRO A 107 12.89 6.76 12.15
C PRO A 107 12.54 5.64 13.13
N ARG A 108 11.34 5.65 13.70
CA ARG A 108 10.83 4.70 14.71
C ARG A 108 10.09 3.51 14.10
N ALA A 109 9.82 3.54 12.79
CA ALA A 109 9.10 2.46 12.11
C ALA A 109 9.80 1.10 12.31
N PRO A 110 9.06 -0.01 12.49
CA PRO A 110 9.69 -1.33 12.63
C PRO A 110 10.42 -1.74 11.33
N GLU A 111 11.51 -2.50 11.46
CA GLU A 111 12.20 -3.03 10.28
C GLU A 111 11.26 -3.90 9.43
N GLY A 112 11.32 -3.70 8.12
CA GLY A 112 10.47 -4.44 7.17
C GLY A 112 9.02 -3.96 7.07
N SER A 113 8.62 -2.90 7.79
CA SER A 113 7.32 -2.24 7.61
C SER A 113 7.26 -1.35 6.38
N ALA A 114 6.06 -1.03 5.91
CA ALA A 114 5.88 -0.10 4.81
C ALA A 114 6.39 1.32 5.15
N GLU A 115 6.24 1.75 6.39
CA GLU A 115 6.66 3.07 6.91
C GLU A 115 8.17 3.33 6.81
N ARG A 116 8.98 2.28 6.66
CA ARG A 116 10.43 2.40 6.35
C ARG A 116 10.71 2.74 4.90
N VAL A 117 9.71 2.65 4.02
CA VAL A 117 9.83 2.74 2.57
C VAL A 117 9.06 3.95 2.04
N VAL A 118 7.86 4.21 2.56
CA VAL A 118 7.02 5.33 2.13
C VAL A 118 7.10 6.49 3.12
N PRO A 119 6.96 7.75 2.69
CA PRO A 119 7.02 8.88 3.61
C PRO A 119 5.90 8.81 4.63
N MET A 120 6.11 9.38 5.81
CA MET A 120 5.07 9.62 6.80
C MET A 120 3.86 10.32 6.18
N ALA A 121 2.70 10.13 6.81
CA ALA A 121 1.53 10.91 6.43
C ALA A 121 1.83 12.41 6.59
N ARG A 122 1.20 13.23 5.76
CA ARG A 122 1.41 14.68 5.68
C ARG A 122 1.43 15.36 7.05
N ASP A 123 0.41 15.07 7.86
CA ASP A 123 0.24 15.69 9.17
C ASP A 123 1.28 15.18 10.19
N ASP A 124 1.65 13.90 10.13
CA ASP A 124 2.67 13.32 11.00
C ASP A 124 4.06 13.88 10.69
N TYR A 125 4.40 14.02 9.40
CA TYR A 125 5.65 14.66 8.97
C TYR A 125 5.74 16.10 9.49
N ALA A 126 4.67 16.88 9.30
CA ALA A 126 4.64 18.26 9.76
C ALA A 126 4.69 18.39 11.28
N PHE A 127 4.04 17.48 12.00
CA PHE A 127 4.13 17.40 13.45
C PHE A 127 5.55 17.08 13.92
N GLU A 128 6.20 16.04 13.37
CA GLU A 128 7.57 15.69 13.73
C GLU A 128 8.58 16.79 13.38
N ALA A 129 8.40 17.50 12.27
CA ALA A 129 9.20 18.66 11.91
C ALA A 129 9.03 19.80 12.94
N ALA A 130 7.80 20.10 13.33
CA ALA A 130 7.50 21.12 14.33
C ALA A 130 8.02 20.74 15.72
N GLU A 131 7.91 19.47 16.13
CA GLU A 131 8.47 18.93 17.38
C GLU A 131 10.00 19.02 17.43
N ARG A 132 10.69 18.84 16.29
CA ARG A 132 12.15 19.05 16.24
C ARG A 132 12.51 20.51 16.55
N VAL A 133 11.79 21.46 15.96
CA VAL A 133 12.01 22.90 16.21
C VAL A 133 11.66 23.25 17.64
N ASP A 134 10.51 22.79 18.15
CA ASP A 134 10.11 23.04 19.53
C ASP A 134 11.12 22.52 20.53
N ARG A 135 11.69 21.33 20.32
CA ARG A 135 12.72 20.78 21.21
C ARG A 135 13.94 21.69 21.33
N GLU A 136 14.29 22.38 20.25
CA GLU A 136 15.40 23.35 20.24
C GLU A 136 14.98 24.65 20.92
N VAL A 137 13.84 25.24 20.55
CA VAL A 137 13.36 26.52 21.11
C VAL A 137 12.98 26.40 22.59
N ARG A 138 12.53 25.22 23.03
CA ARG A 138 12.21 24.93 24.44
C ARG A 138 13.42 25.09 25.36
N LYS A 139 14.65 24.97 24.85
CA LYS A 139 15.87 25.30 25.61
C LYS A 139 15.94 26.79 25.93
N ASP A 140 15.57 27.65 24.99
CA ASP A 140 15.53 29.10 25.18
C ASP A 140 14.37 29.51 26.10
N TYR A 141 13.22 28.85 25.99
CA TYR A 141 12.12 28.99 26.96
C TYR A 141 12.59 28.71 28.40
N TYR A 142 13.28 27.58 28.63
CA TYR A 142 13.78 27.26 29.96
C TYR A 142 14.83 28.25 30.45
N ARG A 143 15.68 28.78 29.56
CA ARG A 143 16.63 29.84 29.89
C ARG A 143 15.90 31.11 30.32
N ALA A 144 14.93 31.56 29.53
CA ALA A 144 14.12 32.73 29.84
C ALA A 144 13.35 32.57 31.16
N ALA A 145 12.80 31.38 31.42
CA ALA A 145 12.11 31.08 32.68
C ALA A 145 13.04 31.16 33.90
N ALA A 146 14.28 30.67 33.78
CA ALA A 146 15.28 30.76 34.84
C ALA A 146 15.73 32.22 35.09
N GLU A 147 15.93 32.99 34.03
CA GLU A 147 16.26 34.42 34.12
C GLU A 147 15.12 35.24 34.73
N ALA A 148 13.87 34.88 34.40
CA ALA A 148 12.68 35.54 34.92
C ALA A 148 12.44 35.33 36.42
N GLU A 149 13.09 34.34 37.05
CA GLU A 149 12.98 34.10 38.50
C GLU A 149 13.53 35.26 39.34
N ALA A 150 14.48 36.02 38.80
CA ALA A 150 15.05 37.21 39.45
C ALA A 150 14.18 38.47 39.32
N LEU A 151 13.11 38.42 38.51
CA LEU A 151 12.21 39.54 38.27
C LEU A 151 11.14 39.62 39.37
N ASP A 152 10.49 40.78 39.46
CA ASP A 152 9.25 40.90 40.23
C ASP A 152 8.14 40.00 39.64
N PRO A 153 7.09 39.66 40.42
CA PRO A 153 6.08 38.72 39.98
C PRO A 153 5.36 39.09 38.68
N GLU A 154 5.14 40.38 38.41
CA GLU A 154 4.41 40.84 37.22
C GLU A 154 5.31 40.73 35.98
N ALA A 155 6.54 41.24 36.07
CA ALA A 155 7.54 41.14 35.00
C ALA A 155 7.92 39.68 34.69
N ARG A 156 7.95 38.80 35.70
CA ARG A 156 8.17 37.35 35.51
C ARG A 156 7.06 36.71 34.66
N VAL A 157 5.79 37.04 34.95
CA VAL A 157 4.65 36.50 34.19
C VAL A 157 4.72 36.95 32.73
N GLU A 158 5.02 38.22 32.48
CA GLU A 158 5.16 38.73 31.11
C GLU A 158 6.31 38.08 30.35
N ALA A 159 7.48 37.91 31.00
CA ALA A 159 8.65 37.27 30.39
C ALA A 159 8.38 35.81 30.00
N ILE A 160 7.72 35.04 30.88
CA ILE A 160 7.35 33.65 30.60
C ILE A 160 6.30 33.59 29.48
N ALA A 161 5.29 34.46 29.50
CA ALA A 161 4.26 34.51 28.46
C ALA A 161 4.87 34.80 27.09
N ARG A 162 5.79 35.77 27.00
CA ARG A 162 6.50 36.09 25.76
C ARG A 162 7.32 34.91 25.23
N ALA A 163 8.07 34.23 26.10
CA ALA A 163 8.85 33.07 25.72
C ALA A 163 7.97 31.89 25.25
N GLU A 164 6.80 31.70 25.87
CA GLU A 164 5.82 30.70 25.44
C GLU A 164 5.18 31.07 24.09
N ASP A 165 4.81 32.34 23.88
CA ASP A 165 4.28 32.82 22.61
C ASP A 165 5.30 32.63 21.47
N GLU A 166 6.57 32.94 21.72
CA GLU A 166 7.67 32.70 20.78
C GLU A 166 7.84 31.21 20.45
N ARG A 167 7.80 30.33 21.45
CA ARG A 167 7.86 28.87 21.26
C ARG A 167 6.69 28.34 20.43
N VAL A 168 5.47 28.76 20.76
CA VAL A 168 4.24 28.36 20.07
C VAL A 168 4.24 28.89 18.63
N ALA A 169 4.69 30.12 18.40
CA ALA A 169 4.84 30.70 17.07
C ALA A 169 5.86 29.92 16.24
N ALA A 170 7.02 29.57 16.81
CA ALA A 170 8.04 28.77 16.15
C ALA A 170 7.53 27.37 15.76
N PHE A 171 6.82 26.69 16.66
CA PHE A 171 6.19 25.40 16.35
C PHE A 171 5.20 25.51 15.18
N ARG A 172 4.30 26.50 15.21
CA ARG A 172 3.31 26.71 14.13
C ARG A 172 3.98 27.01 12.79
N GLN A 173 4.96 27.90 12.77
CA GLN A 173 5.70 28.24 11.58
C GLN A 173 6.43 27.02 11.00
N ALA A 174 7.08 26.22 11.84
CA ALA A 174 7.76 25.00 11.42
C ALA A 174 6.78 23.97 10.86
N ARG A 175 5.60 23.82 11.49
CA ARG A 175 4.55 22.93 10.99
C ARG A 175 4.07 23.37 9.60
N ASP A 176 3.75 24.65 9.45
CA ASP A 176 3.21 25.18 8.19
C ASP A 176 4.25 25.10 7.05
N ALA A 177 5.53 25.35 7.35
CA ALA A 177 6.62 25.15 6.39
C ALA A 177 6.73 23.66 5.97
N ALA A 178 6.72 22.74 6.93
CA ALA A 178 6.79 21.31 6.64
C ALA A 178 5.58 20.79 5.84
N LEU A 179 4.40 21.36 6.03
CA LEU A 179 3.23 21.03 5.20
C LEU A 179 3.46 21.43 3.74
N VAL A 180 4.05 22.60 3.49
CA VAL A 180 4.41 23.06 2.14
C VAL A 180 5.46 22.13 1.53
N ASP A 181 6.53 21.83 2.28
CA ASP A 181 7.60 20.93 1.81
C ASP A 181 7.06 19.55 1.42
N TRP A 182 6.13 19.00 2.23
CA TRP A 182 5.48 17.72 1.93
C TRP A 182 4.61 17.80 0.67
N ASP A 183 3.84 18.87 0.50
CA ASP A 183 2.99 19.06 -0.68
C ASP A 183 3.81 19.21 -1.96
N GLU A 184 4.94 19.91 -1.89
CA GLU A 184 5.89 20.05 -3.00
C GLU A 184 6.54 18.71 -3.37
N TRP A 185 6.96 17.93 -2.37
CA TRP A 185 7.44 16.57 -2.59
C TRP A 185 6.35 15.69 -3.23
N ARG A 186 5.11 15.76 -2.71
CA ARG A 186 3.98 14.98 -3.22
C ARG A 186 3.68 15.32 -4.67
N ALA A 187 3.73 16.59 -5.04
CA ALA A 187 3.53 17.03 -6.42
C ALA A 187 4.62 16.46 -7.35
N ARG A 188 5.90 16.48 -6.93
CA ARG A 188 7.00 15.85 -7.68
C ARG A 188 6.80 14.34 -7.82
N ALA A 189 6.39 13.66 -6.75
CA ALA A 189 6.14 12.23 -6.74
C ALA A 189 5.05 11.83 -7.75
N LEU A 190 3.89 12.50 -7.70
CA LEU A 190 2.78 12.25 -8.63
C LEU A 190 3.18 12.53 -10.08
N ALA A 191 3.88 13.64 -10.35
CA ALA A 191 4.36 13.95 -11.69
C ALA A 191 5.32 12.89 -12.24
N ALA A 192 6.15 12.27 -11.39
CA ALA A 192 7.03 11.18 -11.80
C ALA A 192 6.25 9.89 -12.10
N VAL A 193 5.21 9.58 -11.32
CA VAL A 193 4.31 8.45 -11.58
C VAL A 193 3.58 8.64 -12.91
N ASP A 194 3.00 9.81 -13.15
CA ASP A 194 2.33 10.14 -14.42
C ASP A 194 3.29 10.03 -15.61
N ALA A 195 4.51 10.54 -15.46
CA ALA A 195 5.53 10.44 -16.50
C ALA A 195 5.98 8.99 -16.76
N ALA A 196 6.03 8.14 -15.73
CA ALA A 196 6.33 6.73 -15.87
C ALA A 196 5.18 5.98 -16.56
N ALA A 197 3.93 6.29 -16.20
CA ALA A 197 2.73 5.72 -16.80
C ALA A 197 2.59 6.12 -18.28
N ALA A 198 2.84 7.38 -18.63
CA ALA A 198 2.76 7.87 -20.01
C ALA A 198 3.79 7.23 -20.96
N ARG A 199 4.92 6.75 -20.42
CA ARG A 199 5.93 5.99 -21.19
C ARG A 199 5.51 4.56 -21.50
N TRP A 200 4.48 4.06 -20.83
CA TRP A 200 3.89 2.78 -21.17
C TRP A 200 2.88 2.99 -22.30
N PRO A 201 3.15 2.53 -23.52
CA PRO A 201 2.14 2.44 -24.56
C PRO A 201 1.19 1.30 -24.17
N GLY A 202 0.34 1.54 -23.17
CA GLY A 202 -0.79 0.69 -22.89
C GLY A 202 -1.74 0.84 -24.05
N ASP A 203 -1.94 -0.23 -24.81
CA ASP A 203 -2.91 -0.29 -25.89
C ASP A 203 -4.22 0.37 -25.43
N ALA A 204 -4.59 1.45 -26.12
CA ALA A 204 -5.96 1.98 -26.13
C ALA A 204 -6.97 0.99 -26.79
N ALA A 205 -6.72 -0.31 -26.71
CA ALA A 205 -7.36 -1.32 -27.54
C ALA A 205 -7.52 -2.67 -26.81
N THR A 206 -8.49 -2.74 -25.92
CA THR A 206 -9.46 -3.84 -25.95
C THR A 206 -10.86 -3.26 -25.79
N LYS A 207 -11.26 -2.45 -26.77
CA LYS A 207 -12.68 -2.41 -27.12
C LYS A 207 -13.06 -3.85 -27.44
N SER A 208 -13.86 -4.44 -26.57
CA SER A 208 -14.57 -5.70 -26.79
C SER A 208 -15.25 -5.65 -28.15
N THR A 209 -14.58 -6.16 -29.19
CA THR A 209 -15.25 -6.66 -30.37
C THR A 209 -15.95 -7.92 -29.93
N THR A 210 -17.21 -7.75 -29.51
CA THR A 210 -18.21 -8.80 -29.58
C THR A 210 -18.14 -9.40 -30.98
N SER A 211 -17.68 -10.64 -31.08
CA SER A 211 -17.66 -11.40 -32.32
C SER A 211 -18.97 -12.18 -32.42
N PRO A 212 -19.91 -11.85 -33.33
CA PRO A 212 -21.07 -12.68 -33.58
C PRO A 212 -20.79 -13.61 -34.77
N GLY A 213 -20.66 -14.90 -34.48
CA GLY A 213 -20.95 -15.98 -35.43
C GLY A 213 -19.83 -16.40 -36.38
N GLY A 214 -19.39 -17.66 -36.25
CA GLY A 214 -18.99 -18.47 -37.41
C GLY A 214 -20.08 -19.49 -37.74
N PRO A 215 -19.92 -20.32 -38.80
CA PRO A 215 -19.66 -19.97 -40.20
C PRO A 215 -20.66 -20.72 -41.13
N PRO A 216 -20.47 -20.72 -42.47
CA PRO A 216 -20.26 -22.04 -43.09
C PRO A 216 -19.21 -22.09 -44.22
N GLY A 217 -18.38 -23.14 -44.19
CA GLY A 217 -18.11 -24.05 -45.32
C GLY A 217 -17.08 -23.70 -46.42
N ARG A 218 -15.97 -24.48 -46.42
CA ARG A 218 -15.22 -25.08 -47.57
C ARG A 218 -14.46 -24.11 -48.53
N GLU A 219 -13.28 -24.38 -49.12
CA GLU A 219 -12.62 -25.61 -49.63
C GLU A 219 -11.07 -25.55 -49.62
N GLY A 220 -10.46 -26.75 -49.48
CA GLY A 220 -9.20 -27.29 -50.05
C GLY A 220 -7.98 -26.44 -50.44
N GLY A 221 -6.80 -26.89 -49.99
CA GLY A 221 -5.51 -26.57 -50.62
C GLY A 221 -4.30 -27.13 -49.86
N ALA A 222 -3.94 -28.38 -50.12
CA ALA A 222 -2.79 -29.08 -49.54
C ALA A 222 -1.42 -28.48 -49.92
N ARG A 223 -0.41 -28.63 -49.04
CA ARG A 223 0.96 -29.10 -49.37
C ARG A 223 1.86 -29.32 -48.14
N SER A 224 2.38 -30.56 -48.02
CA SER A 224 3.70 -31.03 -47.55
C SER A 224 4.69 -29.98 -46.98
N GLY A 225 5.50 -30.23 -45.94
CA GLY A 225 5.91 -31.44 -45.23
C GLY A 225 7.12 -31.09 -44.33
N ASP A 226 7.60 -32.10 -43.61
CA ASP A 226 8.89 -32.18 -42.88
C ASP A 226 9.00 -31.58 -41.46
N ASP A 227 8.74 -32.47 -40.49
CA ASP A 227 9.31 -32.50 -39.14
C ASP A 227 10.59 -33.37 -39.19
N PRO A 228 11.64 -33.13 -38.38
CA PRO A 228 11.66 -33.90 -37.14
C PRO A 228 12.27 -33.20 -35.91
N ALA A 229 11.56 -33.39 -34.80
CA ALA A 229 12.04 -33.87 -33.50
C ALA A 229 12.98 -32.97 -32.69
N HIS A 230 12.53 -32.56 -31.50
CA HIS A 230 13.39 -32.58 -30.31
C HIS A 230 12.62 -32.86 -29.02
N ARG A 231 13.34 -33.58 -28.15
CA ARG A 231 12.89 -34.34 -26.99
C ARG A 231 12.48 -33.48 -25.79
N SER A 232 11.61 -34.09 -25.01
CA SER A 232 11.26 -33.82 -23.62
C SER A 232 12.45 -33.58 -22.70
N ARG A 233 12.27 -32.62 -21.76
CA ARG A 233 12.79 -32.72 -20.40
C ARG A 233 11.91 -31.89 -19.45
N ALA A 234 11.08 -32.60 -18.69
CA ALA A 234 10.53 -32.08 -17.45
C ALA A 234 11.67 -31.94 -16.43
N ALA A 235 11.90 -30.72 -15.95
CA ALA A 235 12.73 -30.49 -14.78
C ALA A 235 11.78 -30.26 -13.60
N SER A 236 11.56 -31.34 -12.84
CA SER A 236 11.24 -31.26 -11.42
C SER A 236 12.35 -30.47 -10.72
N PHE A 237 11.99 -29.40 -10.02
CA PHE A 237 12.91 -28.72 -9.13
C PHE A 237 12.29 -28.65 -7.74
N ASP A 238 12.71 -29.60 -6.90
CA ASP A 238 12.66 -29.51 -5.45
C ASP A 238 13.56 -28.35 -5.03
N ALA A 239 12.96 -27.33 -4.41
CA ALA A 239 13.69 -26.36 -3.61
C ALA A 239 13.19 -26.51 -2.18
N GLY A 240 13.90 -27.35 -1.42
CA GLY A 240 13.85 -27.31 0.03
C GLY A 240 14.36 -25.96 0.51
N CYS A 241 13.47 -25.16 1.08
CA CYS A 241 13.85 -24.14 2.04
C CYS A 241 13.46 -24.69 3.42
N GLU A 242 14.44 -25.31 4.09
CA GLU A 242 14.48 -25.38 5.54
C GLU A 242 14.32 -23.95 6.08
N ARG A 243 13.14 -23.68 6.66
CA ARG A 243 12.92 -22.50 7.50
C ARG A 243 12.98 -22.96 8.94
N ASP A 244 14.12 -22.70 9.56
CA ASP A 244 14.26 -22.61 11.00
C ASP A 244 13.16 -21.68 11.53
N SER A 245 12.17 -22.30 12.14
CA SER A 245 11.02 -21.64 12.74
C SER A 245 11.31 -21.47 14.23
N GLY A 246 11.89 -20.33 14.60
CA GLY A 246 11.83 -19.83 15.97
C GLY A 246 10.46 -19.18 16.23
N PRO A 247 9.85 -19.36 17.41
CA PRO A 247 8.44 -19.06 17.62
C PRO A 247 8.19 -17.56 17.66
N CYS A 248 7.39 -17.05 16.71
CA CYS A 248 6.72 -15.77 16.86
C CYS A 248 5.67 -15.92 17.96
N LEU A 249 5.94 -15.33 19.13
CA LEU A 249 4.99 -15.23 20.23
C LEU A 249 3.73 -14.52 19.75
N ALA A 250 2.62 -15.26 19.74
CA ALA A 250 1.29 -14.72 19.52
C ALA A 250 0.93 -13.77 20.68
N ILE A 251 0.79 -12.48 20.38
CA ILE A 251 0.14 -11.52 21.28
C ILE A 251 -1.37 -11.56 20.96
N PRO A 252 -2.25 -11.89 21.91
CA PRO A 252 -3.68 -11.87 21.66
C PRO A 252 -4.19 -10.42 21.66
N LEU A 253 -4.69 -9.96 20.51
CA LEU A 253 -5.50 -8.74 20.42
C LEU A 253 -6.86 -9.00 21.08
N ALA A 254 -6.98 -8.58 22.35
CA ALA A 254 -8.25 -8.43 23.02
C ALA A 254 -9.00 -7.22 22.43
N TRP A 255 -10.03 -7.51 21.66
CA TRP A 255 -11.04 -6.55 21.21
C TRP A 255 -11.68 -5.84 22.43
N ARG A 256 -11.55 -4.52 22.51
CA ARG A 256 -12.32 -3.64 23.43
C ARG A 256 -12.89 -2.46 22.64
N GLY A 257 -14.19 -2.21 22.84
CA GLY A 257 -14.76 -0.86 22.80
C GLY A 257 -15.83 -0.63 21.74
N ALA A 258 -17.09 -0.76 22.14
CA ALA A 258 -18.25 -0.22 21.44
C ALA A 258 -18.26 1.33 21.42
N PRO A 259 -18.95 1.98 20.46
CA PRO A 259 -19.11 3.43 20.45
C PRO A 259 -20.22 3.90 21.40
N ALA A 260 -19.97 5.02 22.10
CA ALA A 260 -20.95 5.75 22.90
C ALA A 260 -21.67 6.79 22.04
N ASP A 261 -23.00 6.67 21.96
CA ASP A 261 -23.90 7.70 21.44
C ASP A 261 -24.04 8.84 22.44
N PHE A 262 -23.80 10.08 21.99
CA PHE A 262 -24.06 11.30 22.74
C PHE A 262 -25.04 12.19 21.95
N GLY A 263 -26.33 11.94 22.14
CA GLY A 263 -27.42 12.82 21.69
C GLY A 263 -28.06 13.52 22.89
N ARG A 264 -27.86 14.83 23.02
CA ARG A 264 -28.60 15.68 23.97
C ARG A 264 -30.04 15.82 23.53
N SER A 265 -31.00 15.67 24.45
CA SER A 265 -32.21 16.48 24.44
C SER A 265 -32.61 16.86 25.86
N VAL A 266 -32.84 18.16 26.03
CA VAL A 266 -33.25 18.86 27.25
C VAL A 266 -34.75 18.65 27.46
N GLY A 267 -35.17 18.37 28.70
CA GLY A 267 -36.59 18.25 29.05
C GLY A 267 -36.82 18.36 30.56
N SER A 268 -37.52 19.43 30.95
CA SER A 268 -37.84 19.88 32.30
C SER A 268 -38.66 18.93 33.18
N SER A 269 -38.53 19.24 34.48
CA SER A 269 -39.59 19.37 35.52
C SER A 269 -40.20 18.15 36.21
N GLU A 270 -40.31 18.33 37.53
CA GLU A 270 -41.23 17.70 38.50
C GLU A 270 -40.93 16.22 38.81
N GLY A 271 -40.88 15.73 40.04
CA GLY A 271 -41.36 16.18 41.34
C GLY A 271 -41.54 14.91 42.18
N HIS A 272 -41.78 15.08 43.49
CA HIS A 272 -42.22 14.08 44.46
C HIS A 272 -41.18 13.26 45.26
N ALA A 273 -41.20 13.60 46.55
CA ALA A 273 -40.67 12.87 47.70
C ALA A 273 -41.31 11.49 47.88
N SER A 274 -40.60 10.57 48.53
CA SER A 274 -41.17 9.82 49.64
C SER A 274 -40.08 9.25 50.56
N LEU A 275 -40.15 9.68 51.81
CA LEU A 275 -39.59 9.02 52.98
C LEU A 275 -40.15 7.60 53.10
N CYS A 276 -39.36 6.67 53.66
CA CYS A 276 -39.86 5.66 54.59
C CYS A 276 -38.70 5.08 55.43
N SER A 277 -38.85 5.20 56.73
CA SER A 277 -37.96 4.76 57.80
C SER A 277 -38.20 3.29 58.19
N GLY A 278 -37.10 2.57 58.46
CA GLY A 278 -36.93 1.53 59.49
C GLY A 278 -37.78 0.24 59.44
N PRO A 279 -37.68 -0.64 60.46
CA PRO A 279 -36.70 -0.69 61.56
C PRO A 279 -36.09 -2.10 61.79
N GLY A 280 -35.10 -2.21 62.69
CA GLY A 280 -34.57 -3.46 63.24
C GLY A 280 -33.13 -3.37 63.67
#